data_AF-J2G5J5-F1
#
_entry.id   AF-J2G5J5-F1
#
_cell.length_a   1.000
_cell.length_b   1.000
_cell.length_c   1.000
_cell.angle_alpha   90.00
_cell.angle_beta   90.00
_cell.angle_gamma   90.00
#
_symmetry.space_group_name_H-M   'P 1'
#
loop_
_entity.id
_entity.type
_entity.pdbx_description
1 polymer ?
#
loop_
_entity_poly.entity_id
_entity_poly.type
_entity_poly.pdbx_seq_one_letter_code
_entity_poly.pdbx_strand_id
1 'polypeptide(L)' 'MMNIPWDQPATLIDLDGKTPVVGLLLECVMHFSLFKPFAKEQSRILLTQPVFREGRKTRT' A
#
# COMPACT_ATOMS: atom_id res chain seq x y z
N MET A 1 12.24 -9.54 -17.60
CA MET A 1 11.06 -8.70 -17.31
C MET A 1 10.62 -9.06 -15.90
N MET A 2 10.56 -8.10 -14.96
CA MET A 2 10.15 -8.40 -13.59
C MET A 2 8.66 -8.80 -13.58
N ASN A 3 8.36 -9.97 -13.01
CA ASN A 3 7.00 -10.49 -12.90
C ASN A 3 6.33 -9.88 -11.66
N ILE A 4 5.85 -8.64 -11.77
CA ILE A 4 5.17 -7.95 -10.67
C ILE A 4 3.69 -8.36 -10.69
N PRO A 5 3.15 -8.98 -9.62
CA PRO A 5 1.73 -9.32 -9.52
C PRO A 5 0.90 -8.06 -9.21
N TRP A 6 0.48 -7.37 -10.27
CA TRP A 6 -0.24 -6.08 -10.18
C TRP A 6 -1.59 -6.14 -9.45
N ASP A 7 -2.20 -7.33 -9.40
CA ASP A 7 -3.50 -7.58 -8.77
C ASP A 7 -3.39 -8.01 -7.29
N GLN A 8 -2.19 -7.92 -6.69
CA GLN A 8 -2.04 -8.25 -5.27
C GLN A 8 -2.54 -7.12 -4.36
N PRO A 9 -3.06 -7.44 -3.15
CA PRO A 9 -3.42 -6.43 -2.17
C PRO A 9 -2.24 -5.58 -1.72
N ALA A 10 -2.44 -4.27 -1.65
CA ALA A 10 -1.48 -3.29 -1.19
C ALA A 10 -2.17 -2.15 -0.44
N THR A 11 -1.38 -1.40 0.31
CA THR A 11 -1.80 -0.18 0.99
C THR A 11 -0.80 0.93 0.72
N LEU A 12 -1.25 2.03 0.13
CA LEU A 12 -0.49 3.26 0.02
C LEU A 12 -0.69 4.08 1.30
N ILE A 13 0.41 4.32 2.02
CA ILE A 13 0.46 5.18 3.21
C ILE A 13 1.21 6.47 2.88
N ASP A 14 0.73 7.58 3.43
CA ASP A 14 1.43 8.87 3.45
C ASP A 14 1.79 9.17 4.92
N LEU A 15 3.07 9.49 5.18
CA LEU A 15 3.59 9.78 6.51
C LEU A 15 3.12 11.15 7.03
N ASP A 16 2.53 11.99 6.16
CA ASP A 16 1.88 13.25 6.50
C ASP A 16 0.51 13.08 7.19
N GLY A 17 0.09 11.85 7.47
CA GLY A 17 -1.12 11.55 8.25
C GLY A 17 -2.42 11.54 7.44
N LYS A 18 -2.35 11.49 6.11
CA LYS A 18 -3.52 11.32 5.25
C LYS A 18 -4.11 9.91 5.37
N THR A 19 -5.39 9.78 5.07
CA THR A 19 -6.07 8.48 5.04
C THR A 19 -5.36 7.53 4.06
N PRO A 20 -4.98 6.32 4.48
CA PRO A 20 -4.31 5.37 3.60
C PRO A 20 -5.27 4.84 2.52
N VAL A 21 -4.73 4.57 1.33
CA VAL A 21 -5.47 3.93 0.24
C VAL A 21 -5.20 2.43 0.30
N VAL A 22 -6.23 1.64 0.61
CA VAL A 22 -6.17 0.17 0.65
C VAL A 22 -6.84 -0.37 -0.62
N GLY A 23 -6.11 -1.16 -1.42
CA GLY A 23 -6.59 -1.63 -2.73
C GLY A 23 -5.62 -2.58 -3.42
N LEU A 24 -5.64 -2.61 -4.74
CA LEU A 24 -4.69 -3.38 -5.55
C LEU A 24 -3.38 -2.60 -5.75
N LEU A 25 -2.27 -3.31 -5.96
CA LEU A 25 -0.97 -2.71 -6.21
C LEU A 25 -1.02 -1.71 -7.37
N LEU A 26 -1.71 -2.05 -8.47
CA LEU A 26 -1.87 -1.15 -9.60
C LEU A 26 -2.54 0.17 -9.20
N GLU A 27 -3.61 0.12 -8.41
CA GLU A 27 -4.34 1.29 -7.94
C GLU A 27 -3.46 2.16 -7.03
N CYS A 28 -2.73 1.55 -6.10
CA CYS A 28 -1.79 2.26 -5.24
C CYS A 28 -0.68 2.95 -6.06
N VAL A 29 -0.16 2.30 -7.10
CA VAL A 29 0.87 2.89 -7.97
C VAL A 29 0.30 4.04 -8.80
N MET A 30 -0.91 3.91 -9.33
CA MET A 30 -1.58 5.01 -10.04
C MET A 30 -1.74 6.23 -9.13
N HIS A 31 -2.24 6.05 -7.90
CA HIS A 31 -2.38 7.15 -6.93
C HIS A 31 -1.02 7.78 -6.57
N PHE A 32 -0.01 6.95 -6.29
CA PHE A 32 1.34 7.42 -6.00
C PHE A 32 1.93 8.23 -7.15
N SER A 33 1.67 7.84 -8.41
CA SER A 33 2.19 8.55 -9.57
C SER A 33 1.73 10.01 -9.66
N LEU A 34 0.53 10.31 -9.15
CA LEU A 34 -0.09 11.63 -9.13
C LEU A 34 0.46 12.54 -8.02
N PHE A 35 1.20 11.99 -7.05
CA PHE A 35 1.75 12.79 -5.95
C PHE A 35 2.82 13.77 -6.41
N LYS A 36 2.82 14.95 -5.78
CA LYS A 36 3.91 15.93 -5.88
C LYS A 36 5.20 15.32 -5.29
N PRO A 37 6.41 15.78 -5.71
CA PRO A 37 7.67 15.21 -5.25
C PRO A 37 7.80 15.08 -3.73
N PHE A 38 7.45 16.15 -2.99
CA PHE A 38 7.45 16.15 -1.53
C PHE A 38 6.59 15.03 -0.93
N ALA A 39 5.37 14.82 -1.46
CA ALA A 39 4.48 13.77 -0.97
C ALA A 39 4.99 12.36 -1.34
N LYS A 40 5.66 12.20 -2.49
CA LYS A 40 6.27 10.92 -2.88
C LYS A 40 7.36 10.49 -1.89
N GLU A 41 8.18 11.42 -1.43
CA GLU A 41 9.24 11.14 -0.43
C GLU A 41 8.67 10.66 0.91
N GLN A 42 7.49 11.16 1.26
CA GLN A 42 6.76 10.83 2.49
C GLN A 42 5.80 9.64 2.33
N SER A 43 5.69 9.03 1.14
CA SER A 43 4.71 7.96 0.90
C SER A 43 5.37 6.60 0.67
N ARG A 44 4.71 5.52 1.10
CA ARG A 44 5.16 4.13 0.88
C ARG A 44 3.98 3.25 0.44
N ILE A 45 4.23 2.36 -0.51
CA ILE A 45 3.29 1.28 -0.84
C ILE A 45 3.73 0.04 -0.07
N LEU A 46 2.89 -0.39 0.87
CA LEU A 46 3.06 -1.59 1.66
C LEU A 46 2.32 -2.73 0.99
N LEU A 47 3.00 -3.84 0.74
CA LEU A 47 2.34 -5.06 0.27
C LEU A 47 1.61 -5.69 1.45
N THR A 48 0.28 -5.69 1.37
CA THR A 48 -0.57 -6.11 2.47
C THR A 48 -0.76 -7.61 2.37
N GLN A 49 0.23 -8.37 2.84
CA GLN A 49 0.05 -9.80 3.06
C GLN A 49 -0.41 -9.99 4.51
N PRO A 50 -1.69 -10.35 4.76
CA PRO A 50 -2.12 -10.70 6.10
C PRO A 50 -1.34 -11.94 6.54
N VAL A 51 -0.45 -11.75 7.51
CA VAL A 51 0.27 -12.86 8.14
C VAL A 51 -0.49 -13.23 9.41
N PHE A 52 -0.93 -14.48 9.50
CA PHE A 52 -1.47 -15.03 10.74
C PHE A 52 -0.43 -14.89 11.85
N ARG A 53 -0.84 -14.33 12.99
CA ARG A 53 0.01 -14.21 14.19
C ARG A 53 -0.68 -14.92 15.33
N GLU A 54 -0.01 -15.93 15.88
CA GLU A 54 -0.50 -16.66 17.04
C GLU A 54 -0.83 -15.68 18.18
N GLY A 55 -2.03 -15.81 18.76
CA GLY A 55 -2.51 -14.94 19.84
C GLY A 55 -3.08 -13.58 19.44
N ARG A 56 -3.05 -13.18 18.16
CA ARG A 56 -3.76 -11.97 17.68
C ARG A 56 -5.00 -12.36 16.88
N LYS A 57 -6.19 -12.05 17.42
CA LYS A 57 -7.43 -12.14 16.64
C LYS A 57 -7.36 -11.16 15.47
N THR A 58 -7.26 -11.69 14.25
CA THR A 58 -7.59 -10.93 13.06
C THR A 58 -9.08 -10.62 13.14
N ARG A 59 -9.45 -9.35 12.99
CA ARG A 59 -10.84 -8.91 13.01
C ARG A 59 -11.46 -9.23 11.64
N THR A 60 -11.77 -10.50 11.43
CA THR A 60 -12.55 -11.04 10.30
C THR A 60 -13.63 -11.92 10.90
#